data_AF-A0A2X2BM71-F1
#
_entry.id   AF-A0A2X2BM71-F1
#
_cell.length_a   1.000
_cell.length_b   1.000
_cell.length_c   1.000
_cell.angle_alpha   90.00
_cell.angle_beta   90.00
_cell.angle_gamma   90.00
#
_symmetry.space_group_name_H-M   'P 1'
#
loop_
_entity.id
_entity.type
_entity.pdbx_description
1 polymer ?
#
loop_
_entity_poly.entity_id
_entity_poly.type
_entity_poly.pdbx_seq_one_letter_code
_entity_poly.pdbx_strand_id
1 'polypeptide(L)'
;MFKNLFVVLQKIGKSLMLPVSVLPIAGILLGVGSAGLSWIPVSVSQVMAEAGGSVFSNMPLIFAIGVALGFTNNDGVSALASVVAYGIMSKTMLVVAPWVLGLSPDSVEIQRLTDTGGTRWDHCWYYCRINV
;
A
#
# COMPACT_ATOMS: atom_id res chain seq x y z
N MET A 1 -20.41 19.21 -25.58
CA MET A 1 -19.87 19.29 -24.21
C MET A 1 -19.35 17.94 -23.68
N PHE A 2 -20.05 16.82 -23.91
CA PHE A 2 -19.65 15.47 -23.47
C PHE A 2 -18.30 14.93 -24.00
N LYS A 3 -17.79 15.44 -25.13
CA LYS A 3 -16.48 15.02 -25.68
C LYS A 3 -15.31 15.24 -24.71
N ASN A 4 -15.31 16.36 -23.99
CA ASN A 4 -14.21 16.68 -23.06
C ASN A 4 -14.23 15.80 -21.81
N LEU A 5 -15.42 15.45 -21.31
CA LEU A 5 -15.56 14.56 -20.16
C LEU A 5 -15.08 13.13 -20.48
N PHE A 6 -15.41 12.63 -21.67
CA PHE A 6 -14.99 11.29 -22.12
C PHE A 6 -13.46 11.19 -22.25
N VAL A 7 -12.80 12.25 -22.72
CA VAL A 7 -11.34 12.32 -22.82
C VAL A 7 -10.68 12.32 -21.43
N VAL A 8 -11.24 13.03 -20.45
CA VAL A 8 -10.73 13.01 -19.06
C VAL A 8 -10.90 11.63 -18.43
N LEU A 9 -12.06 10.98 -18.64
CA LEU A 9 -12.32 9.63 -18.12
C LEU A 9 -11.38 8.59 -18.72
N GLN A 10 -11.04 8.71 -20.00
CA GLN A 10 -10.05 7.84 -20.66
C GLN A 10 -8.63 8.06 -20.11
N LYS A 11 -8.25 9.31 -19.79
CA LYS A 11 -6.96 9.60 -19.14
C LYS A 11 -6.87 9.00 -17.74
N ILE A 12 -7.95 9.09 -16.95
CA ILE A 12 -8.04 8.43 -15.64
C ILE A 12 -7.85 6.92 -15.82
N GLY A 13 -8.59 6.29 -16.73
CA GLY A 13 -8.47 4.84 -16.99
C GLY A 13 -7.05 4.40 -17.37
N LYS A 14 -6.36 5.18 -18.21
CA LYS A 14 -4.94 4.92 -18.55
C LYS A 14 -4.01 5.07 -17.35
N SER A 15 -4.22 6.08 -16.49
CA SER A 15 -3.38 6.31 -15.30
C SER A 15 -3.49 5.18 -14.28
N LEU A 16 -4.68 4.58 -14.17
CA LEU A 16 -4.99 3.49 -13.25
C LEU A 16 -4.46 2.13 -13.71
N MET A 17 -4.08 2.01 -14.98
CA MET A 17 -3.52 0.78 -15.52
C MET A 17 -2.11 0.50 -14.97
N LEU A 18 -1.34 1.54 -14.62
CA LEU A 18 0.03 1.40 -14.13
C LEU A 18 0.08 0.60 -12.80
N PRO A 19 -0.66 0.98 -11.74
CA PRO A 19 -0.68 0.21 -10.48
C PRO A 19 -1.39 -1.13 -10.60
N VAL A 20 -2.43 -1.23 -11.43
CA VAL A 20 -3.18 -2.50 -11.58
C VAL A 20 -2.31 -3.59 -12.19
N SER A 21 -1.27 -3.24 -12.96
CA SER A 21 -0.36 -4.21 -13.56
C SER A 21 0.56 -4.93 -12.55
N VAL A 22 0.80 -4.35 -11.37
CA VAL A 22 1.66 -4.97 -10.32
C VAL A 22 0.88 -5.85 -9.35
N LEU A 23 -0.45 -5.69 -9.27
CA LEU A 23 -1.32 -6.48 -8.39
C LEU A 23 -1.32 -7.99 -8.68
N PRO A 24 -1.27 -8.47 -9.94
CA PRO A 24 -1.25 -9.91 -10.24
C PRO A 24 -0.02 -10.62 -9.67
N ILE A 25 1.17 -10.02 -9.81
CA ILE A 25 2.40 -10.59 -9.25
C ILE A 25 2.33 -10.60 -7.73
N ALA A 26 1.90 -9.50 -7.10
CA ALA A 26 1.76 -9.43 -5.64
C ALA A 26 0.77 -10.49 -5.12
N GLY A 27 -0.33 -10.71 -5.83
CA GLY A 27 -1.32 -11.74 -5.51
C GLY A 27 -0.78 -13.16 -5.64
N ILE A 28 -0.01 -13.46 -6.69
CA ILE A 28 0.64 -14.76 -6.86
C ILE A 28 1.67 -14.99 -5.75
N LEU A 29 2.49 -13.99 -5.42
CA LEU A 29 3.52 -14.09 -4.39
C LEU A 29 2.91 -14.38 -3.00
N LEU A 30 1.84 -13.66 -2.66
CA LEU A 30 1.09 -13.88 -1.41
C LEU A 30 0.34 -15.22 -1.40
N GLY A 31 -0.21 -15.63 -2.54
CA GLY A 31 -0.91 -16.90 -2.68
C GLY A 31 0.03 -18.11 -2.55
N VAL A 32 1.17 -18.09 -3.22
CA VAL A 32 2.17 -19.16 -3.11
C VAL A 32 2.83 -19.17 -1.74
N GLY A 33 3.10 -17.99 -1.15
CA GLY A 33 3.68 -17.87 0.18
C GLY A 33 2.75 -18.35 1.31
N SER A 34 1.42 -18.27 1.13
CA SER A 34 0.43 -18.73 2.11
C SER A 34 -0.05 -20.18 1.89
N ALA A 35 0.13 -20.73 0.68
CA ALA A 35 -0.28 -22.09 0.33
C ALA A 35 0.55 -23.21 1.00
N GLY A 36 1.67 -22.89 1.67
CA GLY A 36 2.42 -23.83 2.50
C GLY A 36 2.86 -25.10 1.76
N LEU A 37 3.43 -24.95 0.55
CA LEU A 37 3.82 -26.09 -0.27
C LEU A 37 4.92 -26.93 0.41
N SER A 38 4.64 -28.22 0.61
CA SER A 38 5.58 -29.19 1.20
C SER A 38 6.94 -29.30 0.49
N TRP A 39 7.03 -28.85 -0.77
CA TRP A 39 8.27 -28.88 -1.56
C TRP A 39 9.17 -27.63 -1.37
N ILE A 40 8.68 -26.59 -0.68
CA ILE A 40 9.33 -25.29 -0.52
C ILE A 40 9.68 -25.15 0.96
N PRO A 41 10.93 -24.79 1.30
CA PRO A 41 11.29 -24.54 2.69
C PRO A 41 10.45 -23.42 3.28
N VAL A 42 9.97 -23.61 4.51
CA VAL A 42 9.06 -22.70 5.24
C VAL A 42 9.59 -21.27 5.26
N SER A 43 10.90 -21.09 5.39
CA SER A 43 11.57 -19.78 5.36
C SER A 43 11.34 -19.02 4.05
N VAL A 44 11.31 -19.71 2.91
CA VAL A 44 11.08 -19.09 1.59
C VAL A 44 9.60 -18.77 1.41
N SER A 45 8.70 -19.62 1.91
CA SER A 45 7.26 -19.37 1.89
C SER A 45 6.88 -18.10 2.67
N GLN A 46 7.48 -17.90 3.85
CA GLN A 46 7.26 -16.71 4.68
C GLN A 46 7.79 -15.45 4.01
N VAL A 47 8.99 -15.48 3.43
CA VAL A 47 9.56 -14.34 2.71
C VAL A 47 8.67 -13.95 1.52
N MET A 48 8.12 -14.93 0.79
CA MET A 48 7.20 -14.65 -0.33
C MET A 48 5.86 -14.06 0.14
N ALA A 49 5.30 -14.56 1.25
CA ALA A 49 4.08 -14.03 1.83
C ALA A 49 4.25 -12.58 2.31
N GLU A 50 5.33 -12.29 3.05
CA GLU A 50 5.64 -10.94 3.53
C GLU A 50 5.96 -9.98 2.38
N ALA A 51 6.71 -10.43 1.37
CA ALA A 51 6.99 -9.63 0.18
C ALA A 51 5.71 -9.26 -0.56
N GLY A 52 4.80 -10.22 -0.78
CA GLY A 52 3.49 -9.97 -1.40
C GLY A 52 2.64 -9.01 -0.57
N GLY A 53 2.58 -9.23 0.75
CA GLY A 53 1.87 -8.38 1.71
C GLY A 53 2.36 -6.93 1.70
N SER A 54 3.67 -6.71 1.62
CA SER A 54 4.26 -5.35 1.61
C SER A 54 3.80 -4.49 0.43
N VAL A 55 3.57 -5.10 -0.74
CA VAL A 55 3.07 -4.41 -1.93
C VAL A 55 1.61 -3.97 -1.75
N PHE A 56 0.79 -4.83 -1.14
CA PHE A 56 -0.60 -4.50 -0.81
C PHE A 56 -0.69 -3.40 0.26
N SER A 57 0.16 -3.45 1.29
CA SER A 57 0.21 -2.41 2.33
C SER A 57 0.56 -1.03 1.78
N ASN A 58 1.40 -0.97 0.74
CA ASN A 58 1.80 0.29 0.09
C ASN A 58 0.99 0.62 -1.18
N MET A 59 -0.04 -0.17 -1.51
CA MET A 59 -0.87 0.05 -2.70
C MET A 59 -1.44 1.48 -2.80
N PRO A 60 -1.91 2.12 -1.70
CA PRO A 60 -2.42 3.49 -1.78
C PRO A 60 -1.37 4.50 -2.26
N LEU A 61 -0.09 4.31 -1.89
CA LEU A 61 1.01 5.15 -2.31
C LEU A 61 1.36 4.92 -3.79
N ILE A 62 1.43 3.65 -4.22
CA ILE A 62 1.67 3.28 -5.63
C ILE A 62 0.57 3.86 -6.53
N PHE A 63 -0.69 3.82 -6.06
CA PHE A 63 -1.84 4.36 -6.77
C PHE A 63 -1.80 5.88 -6.87
N ALA A 64 -1.43 6.57 -5.79
CA ALA A 64 -1.25 8.02 -5.78
C ALA A 64 -0.20 8.47 -6.81
N ILE A 65 0.93 7.77 -6.90
CA ILE A 65 1.98 8.04 -7.89
C ILE A 65 1.47 7.78 -9.31
N GLY A 66 0.82 6.62 -9.54
CA GLY A 66 0.31 6.23 -10.86
C GLY A 66 -0.73 7.20 -11.42
N VAL A 67 -1.65 7.67 -10.58
CA VAL A 67 -2.65 8.69 -10.97
C VAL A 67 -1.97 10.00 -11.34
N ALA A 68 -1.06 10.49 -10.48
CA ALA A 68 -0.35 11.76 -10.74
C ALA A 68 0.45 11.71 -12.06
N LEU A 69 1.21 10.64 -12.30
CA LEU A 69 1.97 10.45 -13.54
C LEU A 69 1.07 10.34 -14.77
N GLY A 70 -0.05 9.63 -14.69
CA GLY A 70 -0.96 9.46 -15.82
C GLY A 70 -1.72 10.74 -16.20
N PHE A 71 -1.89 11.68 -15.27
CA PHE A 71 -2.44 13.02 -15.58
C PHE A 71 -1.40 13.98 -16.17
N THR A 72 -0.12 13.76 -15.90
CA THR A 72 0.99 14.68 -16.24
C THR A 72 1.90 14.14 -17.33
N ASN A 73 1.42 13.20 -18.16
CA ASN A 73 2.19 12.60 -19.26
C ASN A 73 3.59 12.09 -18.83
N ASN A 74 3.71 11.52 -17.62
CA ASN A 74 4.97 11.03 -17.02
C ASN A 74 6.00 12.10 -16.61
N ASP A 75 5.56 13.26 -16.13
CA ASP A 75 6.46 14.21 -15.48
C ASP A 75 6.90 13.72 -14.09
N GLY A 76 8.22 13.55 -13.89
CA GLY A 76 8.79 13.07 -12.62
C GLY A 76 8.52 13.99 -11.41
N VAL A 77 8.32 15.29 -11.63
CA VAL A 77 7.97 16.27 -10.58
C VAL A 77 6.61 15.95 -9.95
N SER A 78 5.68 15.43 -10.75
CA SER A 78 4.34 15.07 -10.28
C SER A 78 4.36 13.83 -9.37
N ALA A 79 5.25 12.88 -9.64
CA ALA A 79 5.47 11.74 -8.74
C ALA A 79 5.97 12.18 -7.36
N LEU A 80 6.97 13.08 -7.31
CA LEU A 80 7.48 13.61 -6.04
C LEU A 80 6.42 14.39 -5.27
N ALA A 81 5.64 15.24 -5.95
CA ALA A 81 4.54 15.97 -5.34
C ALA A 81 3.47 15.03 -4.75
N SER A 82 3.16 13.93 -5.44
CA SER A 82 2.19 12.93 -5.00
C SER A 82 2.62 12.21 -3.71
N VAL A 83 3.90 11.86 -3.58
CA VAL A 83 4.43 11.23 -2.35
C VAL A 83 4.29 12.17 -1.16
N VAL A 84 4.64 13.45 -1.34
CA VAL A 84 4.49 14.47 -0.28
C VAL A 84 3.02 14.67 0.08
N ALA A 85 2.13 14.79 -0.91
CA ALA A 85 0.69 14.93 -0.70
C ALA A 85 0.10 13.72 0.04
N TYR A 86 0.49 12.50 -0.32
CA TYR A 86 0.08 11.28 0.36
C TYR A 86 0.53 11.28 1.84
N GLY A 87 1.78 11.67 2.10
CA GLY A 87 2.30 11.82 3.45
C GLY A 87 1.48 12.80 4.29
N ILE A 88 1.21 14.00 3.78
CA ILE A 88 0.40 15.01 4.46
C ILE A 88 -1.01 14.49 4.70
N MET A 89 -1.67 13.93 3.68
CA MET A 89 -3.03 13.40 3.80
C MET A 89 -3.12 12.31 4.86
N SER A 90 -2.14 11.41 4.92
CA SER A 90 -2.09 10.33 5.90
C SER A 90 -2.02 10.84 7.34
N LYS A 91 -1.34 11.97 7.59
CA LYS A 91 -1.19 12.59 8.91
C LYS A 91 -2.39 13.46 9.27
N THR A 92 -2.90 14.24 8.32
CA THR A 92 -4.09 15.07 8.53
C THR A 92 -5.31 14.23 8.89
N MET A 93 -5.46 13.05 8.27
CA MET A 93 -6.57 12.15 8.59
C MET A 93 -6.54 11.65 10.04
N LEU A 94 -5.36 11.54 10.67
CA LEU A 94 -5.23 11.21 12.09
C LEU A 94 -5.77 12.32 13.00
N VAL A 95 -5.50 13.57 12.63
CA VAL A 95 -5.91 14.76 13.39
C VAL A 95 -7.41 15.02 13.25
N VAL A 96 -7.97 14.75 12.07
CA VAL A 96 -9.38 14.99 11.76
C VAL A 96 -10.30 13.85 12.25
N ALA A 97 -9.80 12.62 12.38
CA ALA A 97 -10.56 11.45 12.85
C ALA A 97 -11.32 11.67 14.18
N PRO A 98 -10.72 12.23 15.25
CA PRO A 98 -11.44 12.48 16.50
C PRO A 98 -12.55 13.54 16.36
N TRP A 99 -12.38 14.49 15.43
CA TRP A 99 -13.34 15.58 15.20
C TRP A 99 -14.56 15.15 14.37
N VAL A 100 -14.38 14.22 13.43
CA VAL A 100 -15.46 13.81 12.49
C VAL A 100 -16.17 12.54 12.94
N LEU A 101 -15.45 11.57 13.51
CA LEU A 101 -16.00 10.24 13.84
C LEU A 101 -16.09 9.98 15.36
N GLY A 102 -15.58 10.88 16.21
CA GLY A 102 -15.58 10.70 17.66
C GLY A 102 -14.73 9.51 18.14
N LEU A 103 -13.79 9.05 17.32
CA LEU A 103 -12.91 7.92 17.61
C LEU A 103 -11.61 8.41 18.27
N SER A 104 -11.17 7.71 19.32
CA SER A 104 -9.92 8.00 20.02
C SER A 104 -8.70 7.84 19.08
N PRO A 105 -7.74 8.80 19.09
CA PRO A 105 -6.59 8.83 18.17
C PRO A 105 -5.63 7.63 18.33
N ASP A 106 -5.71 6.93 19.46
CA ASP A 106 -4.84 5.84 19.87
C ASP A 106 -4.88 4.62 18.93
N SER A 107 -6.00 4.40 18.23
CA SER A 107 -6.16 3.27 17.32
C SER A 107 -5.53 3.47 15.94
N VAL A 108 -5.34 4.73 15.51
CA VAL A 108 -4.92 5.06 14.14
C VAL A 108 -3.40 5.32 14.05
N GLU A 109 -2.77 5.73 15.16
CA GLU A 109 -1.32 5.88 15.27
C GLU A 109 -0.59 4.53 15.40
N ILE A 110 -1.18 3.56 16.13
CA ILE A 110 -0.59 2.21 16.31
C ILE A 110 -0.50 1.43 14.99
N GLN A 111 -1.49 1.55 14.09
CA GLN A 111 -1.43 0.86 12.80
C GLN A 111 -0.32 1.43 11.89
N ARG A 112 -0.11 2.76 11.91
CA ARG A 112 0.96 3.41 11.12
C ARG A 112 2.36 3.10 11.65
N LEU A 113 2.54 2.96 12.97
CA LEU A 113 3.80 2.46 13.56
C LEU A 113 4.03 0.96 13.28
N THR A 114 2.95 0.20 13.10
CA THR A 114 2.99 -1.22 12.72
C THR A 114 3.31 -1.41 11.23
N ASP A 115 2.79 -0.55 10.35
CA ASP A 115 2.93 -0.65 8.89
C ASP A 115 4.21 -0.01 8.33
N THR A 116 4.81 0.96 9.03
CA THR A 116 6.07 1.62 8.62
C THR A 116 7.33 0.91 9.15
N GLY A 117 7.21 -0.33 9.64
CA GLY A 117 8.37 -1.12 10.07
C GLY A 117 9.15 -0.54 11.25
N GLY A 118 8.45 0.00 12.27
CA GLY A 118 9.09 0.63 13.43
C GLY A 118 9.17 -0.20 14.69
N THR A 119 8.16 -1.03 15.02
CA THR A 119 8.14 -1.69 16.35
C THR A 119 7.46 -3.07 16.41
N ARG A 120 7.11 -3.69 15.27
CA ARG A 120 6.39 -4.99 15.26
C ARG A 120 7.20 -6.18 14.73
N TRP A 121 8.24 -5.98 13.93
CA TRP A 121 9.01 -7.13 13.39
C TRP A 121 9.82 -7.83 14.49
N ASP A 122 10.43 -7.09 15.43
CA ASP A 122 11.13 -7.73 16.57
C ASP A 122 10.18 -8.35 17.60
N HIS A 123 9.05 -7.69 17.93
CA HIS A 123 8.12 -8.21 18.94
C HIS A 123 7.31 -9.43 18.47
N CYS A 124 6.99 -9.54 17.17
CA CYS A 124 6.29 -10.71 16.63
C CYS A 124 7.24 -11.91 16.45
N TRP A 125 8.49 -11.67 16.06
CA TRP A 125 9.53 -12.71 16.04
C TRP A 125 9.95 -13.19 17.44
N TYR A 126 9.90 -12.33 18.47
CA TYR A 126 10.09 -12.75 19.87
C TYR A 126 8.91 -13.58 20.39
N TYR A 127 7.67 -13.25 20.04
CA TYR A 127 6.49 -14.03 20.45
C TYR A 127 6.40 -15.41 19.77
N CYS A 128 6.87 -15.53 18.52
CA CYS A 128 6.90 -16.80 17.78
C CYS A 128 8.15 -17.66 18.06
N ARG A 129 9.11 -17.18 18.86
CA ARG A 129 10.30 -17.93 19.30
C ARG A 129 10.23 -18.42 20.76
N ILE A 130 9.33 -17.85 21.59
CA ILE A 130 9.14 -18.24 22.99
C ILE A 130 8.11 -19.39 23.16
N ASN A 131 7.22 -19.60 22.19
CA ASN A 131 6.41 -20.82 22.07
C ASN A 131 6.89 -21.53 20.79
N VAL A 132 7.66 -22.63 20.78
CA VAL A 132 7.33 -23.94 21.36
C VAL A 132 5.83 -24.21 21.36
#